data_AF-B0XIW8-F1
#
_entry.id   AF-B0XIW8-F1
#
_cell.length_a   1.000
_cell.length_b   1.000
_cell.length_c   1.000
_cell.angle_alpha   90.00
_cell.angle_beta   90.00
_cell.angle_gamma   90.00
#
_symmetry.space_group_name_H-M   'P 1'
#
loop_
_entity.id
_entity.type
_entity.pdbx_description
1 polymer ?
#
loop_
_entity_poly.entity_id
_entity_poly.type
_entity_poly.pdbx_seq_one_letter_code
_entity_poly.pdbx_strand_id
1 'polypeptide(L)'
;MFVSTAAATTDEQCRVLDVSPDWTEDSYNSSHTTIQYAFRVTCDSSYYGPGCANLCRKRDDQFGHYTCSPNGERVCLTGWQGDYCTTRKYLLSFADLIITTQQSSISIGKLQTARFK
;
A
#
# COMPACT_ATOMS: atom_id res chain seq x y z
N MET A 1 28.61 11.56 -52.62
CA MET A 1 27.74 10.72 -51.77
C MET A 1 28.62 9.61 -51.21
N PHE A 2 28.95 9.65 -49.91
CA PHE A 2 29.56 8.51 -49.23
C PHE A 2 28.69 8.25 -47.99
N VAL A 3 27.96 7.15 -48.03
CA VAL A 3 27.22 6.64 -46.88
C VAL A 3 28.23 5.82 -46.09
N SER A 4 28.89 6.45 -45.11
CA SER A 4 29.71 5.70 -44.17
C SER A 4 28.79 5.10 -43.11
N THR A 5 28.71 3.77 -43.14
CA THR A 5 28.01 2.92 -42.19
C THR A 5 28.38 3.29 -40.76
N ALA A 6 27.36 3.58 -39.94
CA ALA A 6 27.53 3.62 -38.50
C ALA A 6 27.93 2.21 -38.04
N ALA A 7 29.17 2.05 -37.58
CA ALA A 7 29.56 0.87 -36.82
C ALA A 7 28.86 1.00 -35.47
N ALA A 8 27.79 0.24 -35.27
CA ALA A 8 27.21 -0.01 -33.96
C ALA A 8 28.23 -0.85 -33.17
N THR A 9 29.21 -0.19 -32.56
CA THR A 9 30.16 -0.84 -31.66
C THR A 9 29.63 -0.77 -30.24
N THR A 10 29.47 -1.97 -29.67
CA THR A 10 29.18 -2.35 -28.28
C THR A 10 27.75 -2.13 -27.77
N ASP A 11 27.03 -3.24 -27.75
CA ASP A 11 25.91 -3.62 -26.89
C ASP A 11 25.84 -2.82 -25.57
N GLU A 12 24.93 -1.85 -25.52
CA GLU A 12 24.46 -1.29 -24.25
C GLU A 12 23.59 -2.35 -23.57
N GLN A 13 24.21 -3.25 -22.82
CA GLN A 13 23.47 -4.26 -22.08
C GLN A 13 22.84 -3.62 -20.83
N CYS A 14 21.65 -3.07 -20.99
CA CYS A 14 20.82 -2.58 -19.89
C CYS A 14 20.29 -3.79 -19.08
N ARG A 15 20.86 -4.01 -17.90
CA ARG A 15 20.41 -5.04 -16.96
C ARG A 15 19.39 -4.46 -15.99
N VAL A 16 18.23 -5.11 -15.87
CA VAL A 16 17.25 -4.81 -14.81
C VAL A 16 17.75 -5.41 -13.50
N LEU A 17 17.75 -4.62 -12.43
CA LEU A 17 18.20 -5.03 -11.10
C LEU A 17 17.01 -5.02 -10.13
N ASP A 18 16.83 -6.13 -9.44
CA ASP A 18 15.84 -6.25 -8.36
C ASP A 18 16.39 -5.70 -7.04
N VAL A 19 15.47 -5.27 -6.16
CA VAL A 19 15.81 -4.86 -4.80
C VAL A 19 16.17 -6.09 -3.97
N SER A 20 17.36 -6.09 -3.38
CA SER A 20 17.84 -7.15 -2.49
C SER A 20 18.82 -6.61 -1.45
N PRO A 21 18.75 -7.07 -0.19
CA PRO A 21 19.75 -6.72 0.83
C PRO A 21 21.12 -7.37 0.55
N ASP A 22 21.13 -8.45 -0.24
CA ASP A 22 22.30 -9.27 -0.51
C ASP A 22 23.13 -8.71 -1.67
N TRP A 23 24.44 -8.87 -1.58
CA TRP A 23 25.36 -8.48 -2.65
C TRP A 23 25.27 -9.43 -3.83
N THR A 24 25.17 -8.85 -5.02
CA THR A 24 25.30 -9.58 -6.29
C THR A 24 26.68 -9.31 -6.85
N GLU A 25 27.47 -10.37 -7.02
CA GLU A 25 28.78 -10.30 -7.66
C GLU A 25 28.64 -10.43 -9.19
N ASP A 26 29.47 -9.69 -9.91
CA ASP A 26 29.51 -9.71 -11.36
C ASP A 26 30.91 -9.35 -11.88
N SER A 27 31.19 -9.64 -13.14
CA SER A 27 32.48 -9.34 -13.75
C SER A 27 32.35 -8.97 -15.21
N TYR A 28 33.09 -7.95 -15.61
CA TYR A 28 33.23 -7.56 -17.00
C TYR A 28 34.61 -7.97 -17.52
N ASN A 29 34.63 -8.69 -18.64
CA ASN A 29 35.85 -9.18 -19.26
C ASN A 29 36.01 -8.55 -20.65
N SER A 30 37.17 -7.97 -20.92
CA SER A 30 37.58 -7.48 -22.23
C SER A 30 38.91 -8.11 -22.64
N SER A 31 39.38 -7.82 -23.86
CA SER A 31 40.66 -8.33 -24.37
C SER A 31 41.89 -7.84 -23.60
N HIS A 32 41.77 -6.75 -22.83
CA HIS A 32 42.90 -6.11 -22.16
C HIS A 32 42.74 -6.03 -20.64
N THR A 33 41.52 -6.19 -20.12
CA THR A 33 41.21 -5.98 -18.71
C THR A 33 40.03 -6.82 -18.27
N THR A 34 40.10 -7.33 -17.04
CA THR A 34 38.99 -7.92 -16.30
C THR A 34 38.66 -7.03 -15.10
N ILE A 35 37.38 -6.76 -14.88
CA ILE A 35 36.86 -6.01 -13.75
C ILE A 35 35.92 -6.93 -12.98
N GLN A 36 36.13 -7.08 -11.68
CA GLN A 36 35.21 -7.75 -10.77
C GLN A 36 34.58 -6.70 -9.87
N TYR A 37 33.27 -6.79 -9.67
CA TYR A 37 32.52 -5.84 -8.87
C TYR A 37 31.34 -6.52 -8.20
N ALA A 38 30.85 -5.91 -7.13
CA ALA A 38 29.62 -6.32 -6.47
C ALA A 38 28.71 -5.11 -6.32
N PHE A 39 27.42 -5.32 -6.50
CA PHE A 39 26.40 -4.29 -6.32
C PHE A 39 25.21 -4.85 -5.56
N ARG A 40 24.42 -3.95 -4.96
CA ARG A 40 23.11 -4.26 -4.38
C ARG A 40 22.20 -3.06 -4.49
N VAL A 41 20.90 -3.31 -4.56
CA VAL A 41 19.87 -2.27 -4.59
C VAL A 41 19.03 -2.41 -3.35
N THR A 42 19.09 -1.41 -2.46
CA THR A 42 18.34 -1.40 -1.20
C THR A 42 17.45 -0.17 -1.13
N CYS A 43 16.26 -0.31 -0.55
CA CYS A 43 15.36 0.83 -0.34
C CYS A 43 15.81 1.70 0.83
N ASP A 44 15.53 2.99 0.70
CA ASP A 44 15.59 3.92 1.82
C ASP A 44 14.56 3.55 2.90
N SER A 45 14.79 4.07 4.10
CA SER A 45 13.86 3.86 5.21
C SER A 45 12.43 4.26 4.81
N SER A 46 11.44 3.45 5.20
CA SER A 46 10.02 3.67 4.88
C SER A 46 9.61 3.43 3.42
N TYR A 47 10.53 3.06 2.53
CA TYR A 47 10.21 2.65 1.16
C TYR A 47 10.30 1.14 1.01
N TYR A 48 9.36 0.57 0.28
CA TYR A 48 9.16 -0.86 0.16
C TYR A 48 8.75 -1.27 -1.27
N GLY A 49 8.68 -2.58 -1.48
CA GLY A 49 8.22 -3.17 -2.72
C GLY A 49 9.24 -3.08 -3.87
N PRO A 50 8.85 -3.56 -5.07
CA PRO A 50 9.68 -3.49 -6.25
C PRO A 50 10.04 -2.05 -6.58
N GLY A 51 11.33 -1.79 -6.82
CA GLY A 51 11.84 -0.46 -7.18
C GLY A 51 11.67 0.61 -6.07
N CYS A 52 11.38 0.22 -4.83
CA CYS A 52 11.25 1.15 -3.70
C CYS A 52 10.18 2.23 -3.89
N ALA A 53 9.10 1.92 -4.62
CA ALA A 53 8.05 2.89 -4.94
C ALA A 53 6.99 3.03 -3.83
N ASN A 54 6.86 2.05 -2.94
CA ASN A 54 5.79 2.06 -1.92
C ASN A 54 6.27 2.77 -0.65
N LEU A 55 5.81 4.00 -0.44
CA LEU A 55 6.07 4.75 0.78
C LEU A 55 5.09 4.36 1.90
N CYS A 56 5.61 3.85 3.01
CA CYS A 56 4.87 3.65 4.25
C CYS A 56 5.68 4.09 5.46
N ARG A 57 5.14 5.07 6.19
CA ARG A 57 5.69 5.52 7.47
C ARG A 57 4.70 5.17 8.57
N LYS A 58 5.17 4.45 9.60
CA LYS A 58 4.36 4.18 10.80
C LYS A 58 3.76 5.48 11.32
N ARG A 59 2.47 5.47 11.63
CA ARG A 59 1.76 6.63 12.16
C ARG A 59 0.75 6.22 13.22
N ASP A 60 0.63 7.04 14.26
CA ASP A 60 -0.31 6.83 15.36
C ASP A 60 -0.79 8.20 15.88
N ASP A 61 -1.54 8.89 15.03
CA ASP A 61 -2.09 10.22 15.29
C ASP A 61 -3.49 10.35 14.67
N GLN A 62 -4.08 11.55 14.77
CA GLN A 62 -5.43 11.83 14.26
C GLN A 62 -5.66 11.46 12.78
N PHE A 63 -4.60 11.35 11.98
CA PHE A 63 -4.68 11.04 10.56
C PHE A 63 -4.48 9.55 10.27
N GLY A 64 -4.11 8.72 11.24
CA GLY A 64 -4.08 7.28 11.08
C GLY A 64 -3.30 6.54 12.14
N HIS A 65 -3.74 5.30 12.40
CA HIS A 65 -3.24 4.42 13.44
C HIS A 65 -2.78 3.09 12.84
N TYR A 66 -1.55 3.05 12.31
CA TYR A 66 -1.03 1.90 11.57
C TYR A 66 0.49 1.72 11.66
N THR A 67 0.90 0.49 11.42
CA THR A 67 2.29 0.08 11.17
C THR A 67 2.46 -0.31 9.70
N CYS A 68 3.69 -0.52 9.26
CA CYS A 68 3.99 -0.92 7.88
C CYS A 68 4.36 -2.40 7.84
N SER A 69 3.77 -3.15 6.91
CA SER A 69 4.17 -4.52 6.61
C SER A 69 5.53 -4.55 5.91
N PRO A 70 6.18 -5.72 5.80
CA PRO A 70 7.40 -5.87 5.00
C PRO A 70 7.24 -5.47 3.52
N ASN A 71 6.01 -5.50 3.00
CA ASN A 71 5.69 -5.09 1.62
C ASN A 71 5.35 -3.59 1.50
N GLY A 72 5.37 -2.86 2.61
CA GLY A 72 4.98 -1.44 2.68
C GLY A 72 3.49 -1.20 2.76
N GLU A 73 2.69 -2.22 3.07
CA GLU A 73 1.25 -2.05 3.25
C GLU A 73 0.94 -1.52 4.66
N ARG A 74 -0.14 -0.74 4.78
CA ARG A 74 -0.58 -0.21 6.07
C ARG A 74 -1.32 -1.30 6.84
N VAL A 75 -0.82 -1.63 8.02
CA VAL A 75 -1.44 -2.59 8.95
C VAL A 75 -2.02 -1.81 10.12
N CYS A 76 -3.35 -1.75 10.18
CA CYS A 76 -4.05 -1.02 11.24
C CYS A 76 -3.74 -1.58 12.63
N LEU A 77 -3.57 -0.68 13.59
CA LEU A 77 -3.45 -1.03 15.01
C LEU A 77 -4.77 -1.61 15.54
N THR A 78 -4.69 -2.34 16.65
CA THR A 78 -5.86 -2.95 17.28
C THR A 78 -6.95 -1.93 17.56
N GLY A 79 -8.17 -2.23 17.09
CA GLY A 79 -9.33 -1.34 17.23
C GLY A 79 -9.46 -0.27 16.14
N TRP A 80 -8.61 -0.26 15.11
CA TRP A 80 -8.67 0.67 13.97
C TRP A 80 -8.91 -0.04 12.62
N GLN A 81 -9.58 0.63 11.69
CA GLN A 81 -9.92 0.11 10.35
C GLN A 81 -10.03 1.23 9.30
N GLY A 82 -10.26 0.83 8.05
CA GLY A 82 -10.30 1.70 6.88
C GLY A 82 -8.92 1.86 6.24
N ASP A 83 -8.87 2.42 5.03
CA ASP A 83 -7.65 2.46 4.20
C ASP A 83 -6.48 3.23 4.85
N TYR A 84 -6.81 4.20 5.71
CA TYR A 84 -5.85 4.99 6.48
C TYR A 84 -5.89 4.69 7.99
N CYS A 85 -6.64 3.66 8.41
CA CYS A 85 -6.77 3.25 9.80
C CYS A 85 -7.22 4.40 10.72
N THR A 86 -8.18 5.21 10.25
CA THR A 86 -8.72 6.38 10.96
C THR A 86 -10.06 6.11 11.64
N THR A 87 -10.70 4.97 11.36
CA THR A 87 -12.01 4.63 11.93
C THR A 87 -11.86 3.60 13.05
N ARG A 88 -12.52 3.80 14.19
CA ARG A 88 -12.53 2.81 15.27
C ARG A 88 -13.47 1.67 14.93
N LYS A 89 -13.00 0.42 15.06
CA LYS A 89 -13.79 -0.80 14.81
C LYS A 89 -15.08 -0.84 15.64
N TYR A 90 -15.02 -0.39 16.89
CA TYR A 90 -16.14 -0.49 17.84
C TYR A 90 -17.15 0.65 17.75
N LEU A 91 -16.79 1.80 17.15
CA LEU A 91 -17.73 2.92 17.01
C LEU A 91 -18.91 2.59 16.07
N LEU A 92 -18.70 1.68 15.10
CA LEU A 92 -19.79 1.20 14.25
C LEU A 92 -20.69 0.20 14.98
N SER A 93 -20.13 -0.66 15.85
CA SER A 93 -20.92 -1.68 16.56
C SER A 93 -21.93 -1.12 17.56
N PHE A 94 -21.65 0.02 18.20
CA PHE A 94 -22.61 0.64 19.12
C PHE A 94 -23.73 1.39 18.38
N ALA A 95 -23.46 1.93 17.19
CA ALA A 95 -24.49 2.55 16.36
C ALA A 95 -25.45 1.48 15.79
N ASP A 96 -24.92 0.33 15.35
CA ASP A 96 -25.74 -0.80 14.87
C ASP A 96 -26.58 -1.44 15.99
N LEU A 97 -26.09 -1.45 17.23
CA LEU A 97 -26.85 -1.94 18.38
C LEU A 97 -28.03 -1.01 18.75
N ILE A 98 -27.94 0.30 18.51
CA ILE A 98 -29.01 1.27 18.82
C ILE A 98 -30.06 1.31 17.69
N ILE A 99 -29.67 1.11 16.43
CA ILE A 99 -30.59 1.21 15.28
C ILE A 99 -31.52 -0.03 15.16
N THR A 100 -31.14 -1.20 15.69
CA THR A 100 -31.97 -2.43 15.58
C THR A 100 -33.13 -2.51 16.59
N THR A 101 -33.13 -1.70 17.65
CA THR A 101 -34.13 -1.78 18.73
C THR A 101 -35.36 -0.87 18.59
N GLN A 102 -35.51 -0.10 17.49
CA GLN A 102 -36.60 0.87 17.34
C GLN A 102 -37.63 0.60 16.22
N GLN A 103 -37.77 -0.64 15.75
CA GLN A 103 -38.81 -0.96 14.75
C GLN A 103 -39.73 -2.12 15.19
N SER A 104 -40.31 -2.03 16.39
CA SER A 104 -41.55 -2.75 16.71
C SER A 104 -42.69 -1.75 16.95
N SER A 105 -43.25 -1.27 15.82
CA SER A 105 -44.66 -0.88 15.64
C SER A 105 -45.45 -0.44 16.89
N ILE A 106 -45.45 0.86 17.18
CA ILE A 106 -46.59 1.51 17.85
C ILE A 106 -47.56 1.94 16.74
N SER A 107 -48.56 1.11 16.49
CA SER A 107 -49.68 1.42 15.61
C SER A 107 -50.71 2.23 16.39
N ILE A 108 -50.55 3.55 16.50
CA ILE A 108 -51.67 4.43 16.93
C ILE A 108 -52.56 4.62 15.70
N GLY A 109 -53.47 3.67 15.51
CA GLY A 109 -54.53 3.74 14.50
C GLY A 109 -55.55 4.83 14.85
N LYS A 110 -55.62 5.84 13.99
CA LYS A 110 -56.83 6.50 13.47
C LYS A 110 -58.03 6.62 14.44
N LEU A 111 -58.22 7.81 15.03
CA LEU A 111 -59.52 8.21 15.60
C LEU A 111 -60.58 8.23 14.49
N GLN A 112 -61.54 7.30 14.55
CA GLN A 112 -62.79 7.40 13.82
C GLN A 112 -63.86 7.99 14.74
N THR A 113 -64.49 9.05 14.25
CA THR A 113 -65.67 9.70 14.80
C THR A 113 -66.82 8.69 14.91
N ALA A 114 -67.29 8.41 16.13
CA ALA A 114 -68.51 7.66 16.36
C ALA A 114 -69.57 8.59 17.00
N ARG A 115 -70.56 8.93 16.17
CA ARG A 115 -71.81 9.60 16.50
C ARG A 115 -72.69 8.60 17.25
N PHE A 116 -73.20 8.95 18.43
CA PHE A 116 -74.30 8.22 19.08
C PHE A 116 -75.46 9.17 19.37
N LYS A 117 -76.66 8.66 19.09
CA LYS A 117 -77.99 9.29 19.24
C LYS A 117 -78.26 9.73 20.67
#